data_AF-A0A9D2D721-F1
#
_entry.id   AF-A0A9D2D721-F1
#
_cell.length_a   1.000
_cell.length_b   1.000
_cell.length_c   1.000
_cell.angle_alpha   90.00
_cell.angle_beta   90.00
_cell.angle_gamma   90.00
#
_symmetry.space_group_name_H-M   'P 1'
#
loop_
_entity.id
_entity.type
_entity.pdbx_description
1 polymer ?
#
loop_
_entity_poly.entity_id
_entity_poly.type
_entity_poly.pdbx_seq_one_letter_code
_entity_poly.pdbx_strand_id
1 'polypeptide(L)'
;MTPLFCEDLIISASSPVRALDKLAANGITAYSARRIAPGKLKIRVKCKETAKIFAIFRGSCYTVTKAGPARLAKLRARALRRPGILAGLAAFVVAAYCVNIPVLRIDVTGSARYEEEAYAVLAESGVRTFALCGEEEREAARRALLALPGVVFASVEKAGCVVTAVIEESEETPLPERERELLSPRAGKVEELAVLRGTALVSEGDAVGAGQTLVAGYFLTEEGERRETFAVARASILCTFSAEYFSAERSDAAAADAVAAAHLAAGGELVSSEVSVRAEGDGYIYGAAVTVRLRISVNLD
;
A
#
# COMPACT_ATOMS: atom_id res chain seq x y z
N MET A 1 -42.72 33.39 2.66
CA MET A 1 -42.61 31.95 2.29
C MET A 1 -43.99 31.38 2.03
N THR A 2 -44.21 30.79 0.86
CA THR A 2 -45.50 30.15 0.49
C THR A 2 -45.56 28.76 1.12
N PRO A 3 -46.61 28.40 1.90
CA PRO A 3 -46.66 27.11 2.57
C PRO A 3 -46.91 25.97 1.57
N LEU A 4 -46.28 24.82 1.85
CA LEU A 4 -46.35 23.61 1.01
C LEU A 4 -47.77 23.02 0.88
N PHE A 5 -48.64 23.30 1.86
CA PHE A 5 -50.04 22.85 1.88
C PHE A 5 -51.01 24.02 1.73
N CYS A 6 -51.33 24.34 0.48
CA CYS A 6 -52.28 25.38 0.12
C CYS A 6 -53.55 24.80 -0.52
N GLU A 7 -54.67 25.47 -0.31
CA GLU A 7 -55.93 25.28 -1.02
C GLU A 7 -56.29 26.54 -1.79
N ASP A 8 -56.83 26.35 -3.00
CA ASP A 8 -57.37 27.43 -3.81
C ASP A 8 -58.88 27.54 -3.49
N LEU A 9 -59.30 28.72 -3.03
CA LEU A 9 -60.69 29.07 -2.73
C LEU A 9 -61.17 30.15 -3.69
N ILE A 10 -62.42 30.08 -4.12
CA ILE A 10 -63.08 31.13 -4.91
C ILE A 10 -64.13 31.79 -4.03
N ILE A 11 -63.99 33.10 -3.82
CA ILE A 11 -64.96 33.92 -3.10
C ILE A 11 -65.77 34.70 -4.15
N SER A 12 -67.08 34.52 -4.14
CA SER A 12 -68.02 35.30 -4.95
C SER A 12 -68.76 36.29 -4.06
N ALA A 13 -68.63 37.59 -4.35
CA ALA A 13 -69.29 38.67 -3.61
C ALA A 13 -69.37 39.97 -4.43
N SER A 14 -70.28 40.87 -4.04
CA SER A 14 -70.45 42.20 -4.66
C SER A 14 -69.20 43.08 -4.52
N SER A 15 -68.47 42.97 -3.40
CA SER A 15 -67.19 43.65 -3.17
C SER A 15 -66.10 42.64 -2.76
N PRO A 16 -65.33 42.09 -3.71
CA PRO A 16 -64.34 41.06 -3.43
C PRO A 16 -63.14 41.55 -2.60
N VAL A 17 -62.85 42.85 -2.60
CA VAL A 17 -61.73 43.45 -1.85
C VAL A 17 -62.02 43.44 -0.35
N ARG A 18 -63.26 43.74 0.07
CA ARG A 18 -63.65 43.68 1.49
C ARG A 18 -63.56 42.27 2.08
N ALA A 19 -63.65 41.24 1.24
CA ALA A 19 -63.41 39.86 1.67
C ALA A 19 -61.95 39.65 2.12
N LEU A 20 -60.98 40.32 1.49
CA LEU A 20 -59.57 40.26 1.87
C LEU A 20 -59.33 40.98 3.21
N ASP A 21 -59.93 42.16 3.40
CA ASP A 21 -59.81 42.91 4.64
C ASP A 21 -60.39 42.13 5.83
N LYS A 22 -61.53 41.47 5.63
CA LYS A 22 -62.15 40.60 6.63
C LYS A 22 -61.31 39.37 6.96
N LEU A 23 -60.58 38.82 5.99
CA LEU A 23 -59.64 37.73 6.21
C LEU A 23 -58.41 38.20 7.00
N ALA A 24 -57.85 39.35 6.66
CA ALA A 24 -56.71 39.95 7.35
C ALA A 24 -57.04 40.29 8.81
N ALA A 25 -58.22 40.85 9.09
CA ALA A 25 -58.69 41.16 10.44
C ALA A 25 -58.84 39.92 11.35
N ASN A 26 -59.06 38.74 10.77
CA ASN A 26 -59.15 37.47 11.50
C ASN A 26 -57.82 36.70 11.53
N GLY A 27 -56.71 37.35 11.15
CA GLY A 27 -55.36 36.77 11.20
C GLY A 27 -55.12 35.66 10.15
N ILE A 28 -55.90 35.64 9.06
CA ILE A 28 -55.74 34.66 7.98
C ILE A 28 -54.95 35.29 6.84
N THR A 29 -53.75 34.76 6.58
CA THR A 29 -52.87 35.28 5.53
C THR A 29 -53.22 34.68 4.18
N ALA A 30 -53.67 35.52 3.25
CA ALA A 30 -53.84 35.15 1.85
C ALA A 30 -52.48 35.19 1.13
N TYR A 31 -51.99 34.04 0.66
CA TYR A 31 -50.68 33.94 0.00
C TYR A 31 -50.68 34.38 -1.47
N SER A 32 -51.84 34.27 -2.13
CA SER A 32 -52.04 34.85 -3.46
C SER A 32 -53.50 35.18 -3.66
N ALA A 33 -53.81 36.39 -4.11
CA ALA A 33 -55.15 36.79 -4.49
C ALA A 33 -55.15 37.19 -5.97
N ARG A 34 -56.02 36.56 -6.77
CA ARG A 34 -56.19 36.87 -8.19
C ARG A 34 -57.66 37.06 -8.51
N ARG A 35 -58.00 38.21 -9.10
CA ARG A 35 -59.35 38.47 -9.61
C ARG A 35 -59.57 37.66 -10.89
N ILE A 36 -60.62 36.84 -10.93
CA ILE A 36 -60.98 36.03 -12.10
C ILE A 36 -62.07 36.73 -12.93
N ALA A 37 -63.04 37.36 -12.26
CA ALA A 37 -64.17 38.04 -12.89
C ALA A 37 -64.64 39.21 -12.02
N PRO A 38 -65.47 40.14 -12.53
CA PRO A 38 -66.21 41.07 -11.68
C PRO A 38 -67.01 40.28 -10.63
N GLY A 39 -66.72 40.51 -9.35
CA GLY A 39 -67.33 39.82 -8.22
C GLY A 39 -66.78 38.44 -7.86
N LYS A 40 -65.72 37.93 -8.54
CA LYS A 40 -65.07 36.65 -8.18
C LYS A 40 -63.58 36.81 -7.92
N LEU A 41 -63.15 36.39 -6.73
CA LEU A 41 -61.77 36.44 -6.27
C LEU A 41 -61.26 35.04 -5.94
N LYS A 42 -60.14 34.65 -6.56
CA LYS A 42 -59.43 33.42 -6.24
C LYS A 42 -58.34 33.71 -5.23
N ILE A 43 -58.42 33.07 -4.07
CA ILE A 43 -57.45 33.23 -3.00
C ILE A 43 -56.78 31.89 -2.73
N ARG A 44 -55.49 31.92 -2.45
CA ARG A 44 -54.73 30.79 -1.96
C ARG A 44 -54.48 30.93 -0.46
N VAL A 45 -54.92 29.94 0.30
CA VAL A 45 -54.82 29.94 1.76
C VAL A 45 -54.31 28.58 2.25
N LYS A 46 -53.81 28.53 3.49
CA LYS A 46 -53.29 27.31 4.10
C LYS A 46 -54.42 26.32 4.36
N CYS A 47 -54.23 25.02 4.10
CA CYS A 47 -55.28 24.00 4.29
C CYS A 47 -55.90 23.97 5.71
N LYS A 48 -55.11 24.30 6.75
CA LYS A 48 -55.59 24.37 8.14
C LYS A 48 -56.57 25.52 8.39
N GLU A 49 -56.50 26.59 7.58
CA GLU A 49 -57.30 27.79 7.75
C GLU A 49 -58.62 27.72 6.96
N THR A 50 -58.77 26.76 6.05
CA THR A 50 -59.99 26.56 5.26
C THR A 50 -61.23 26.46 6.14
N ALA A 51 -61.21 25.69 7.23
CA ALA A 51 -62.35 25.56 8.14
C ALA A 51 -62.72 26.88 8.85
N LYS A 52 -61.71 27.69 9.22
CA LYS A 52 -61.90 29.00 9.84
C LYS A 52 -62.52 29.99 8.85
N ILE A 53 -62.12 29.93 7.59
CA ILE A 53 -62.69 30.76 6.51
C ILE A 53 -64.18 30.47 6.33
N PHE A 54 -64.58 29.20 6.27
CA PHE A 54 -66.00 28.84 6.20
C PHE A 54 -66.80 29.33 7.43
N ALA A 55 -66.20 29.32 8.62
CA ALA A 55 -66.83 29.84 9.83
C ALA A 55 -67.01 31.37 9.80
N ILE A 56 -66.00 32.11 9.35
CA ILE A 56 -66.04 33.59 9.26
C ILE A 56 -67.06 34.08 8.22
N PHE A 57 -67.25 33.31 7.14
CA PHE A 57 -68.17 33.68 6.06
C PHE A 57 -69.60 33.15 6.23
N ARG A 58 -69.87 32.26 7.19
CA ARG A 58 -71.19 31.62 7.43
C ARG A 58 -72.35 32.58 7.70
N GLY A 59 -72.08 33.81 8.13
CA GLY A 59 -73.08 34.85 8.43
C GLY A 59 -72.97 36.10 7.55
N SER A 60 -72.35 36.01 6.37
CA SER A 60 -72.12 37.16 5.51
C SER A 60 -72.43 36.85 4.05
N CYS A 61 -72.75 37.88 3.24
CA CYS A 61 -73.15 37.76 1.83
C CYS A 61 -71.99 37.37 0.88
N TYR A 62 -71.19 36.36 1.25
CA TYR A 62 -70.06 35.85 0.49
C TYR A 62 -70.27 34.36 0.24
N THR A 63 -70.25 33.95 -1.03
CA THR A 63 -70.27 32.53 -1.39
C THR A 63 -68.83 32.05 -1.58
N VAL A 64 -68.37 31.17 -0.68
CA VAL A 64 -67.02 30.59 -0.74
C VAL A 64 -67.12 29.17 -1.32
N THR A 65 -66.50 28.93 -2.47
CA THR A 65 -66.41 27.61 -3.09
C THR A 65 -64.97 27.10 -3.09
N LYS A 66 -64.80 25.80 -2.79
CA LYS A 66 -63.48 25.15 -2.88
C LYS A 66 -63.17 24.87 -4.35
N ALA A 67 -62.15 25.52 -4.91
CA ALA A 67 -61.69 25.25 -6.28
C ALA A 67 -60.73 24.05 -6.37
N GLY A 68 -60.26 23.55 -5.21
CA GLY A 68 -59.53 22.30 -5.05
C GLY A 68 -58.14 22.47 -4.41
N PRO A 69 -57.50 21.36 -4.02
CA PRO A 69 -56.17 21.38 -3.41
C PRO A 69 -55.11 21.88 -4.38
N ALA A 70 -54.12 22.64 -3.91
CA ALA A 70 -52.99 23.07 -4.74
C ALA A 70 -51.91 21.98 -4.83
N ARG A 71 -51.20 21.96 -5.98
CA ARG A 71 -50.07 21.10 -6.41
C ARG A 71 -49.73 19.86 -5.54
N LEU A 72 -49.16 20.05 -4.34
CA LEU A 72 -48.67 18.95 -3.48
C LEU A 72 -49.80 18.16 -2.80
N ALA A 73 -50.90 18.80 -2.42
CA ALA A 73 -52.07 18.09 -1.87
C ALA A 73 -52.78 17.25 -2.95
N LYS A 74 -52.74 17.69 -4.22
CA LYS A 74 -53.17 16.88 -5.37
C LYS A 74 -52.25 15.70 -5.63
N LEU A 75 -50.93 15.89 -5.54
CA LEU A 75 -49.95 14.81 -5.69
C LEU A 75 -50.11 13.76 -4.59
N ARG A 76 -50.24 14.17 -3.32
CA ARG A 76 -50.49 13.26 -2.19
C ARG A 76 -51.81 12.49 -2.37
N ALA A 77 -52.90 13.18 -2.69
CA ALA A 77 -54.19 12.52 -2.91
C ALA A 77 -54.15 11.55 -4.12
N ARG A 78 -53.38 11.88 -5.17
CA ARG A 78 -53.20 11.02 -6.35
C ARG A 78 -52.28 9.82 -6.07
N ALA A 79 -51.26 9.99 -5.23
CA ALA A 79 -50.40 8.91 -4.76
C ALA A 79 -51.16 7.93 -3.87
N LEU A 80 -51.94 8.42 -2.89
CA LEU A 80 -52.78 7.54 -2.05
C LEU A 80 -53.91 6.84 -2.82
N ARG A 81 -54.41 7.44 -3.91
CA ARG A 81 -55.40 6.80 -4.80
C ARG A 81 -54.84 5.71 -5.70
N ARG A 82 -53.51 5.60 -5.81
CA ARG A 82 -52.84 4.58 -6.64
C ARG A 82 -51.86 3.78 -5.77
N PRO A 83 -52.39 2.92 -4.86
CA PRO A 83 -51.56 2.15 -3.95
C PRO A 83 -50.57 1.25 -4.70
N GLY A 84 -50.92 0.78 -5.91
CA GLY A 84 -50.02 -0.01 -6.75
C GLY A 84 -48.73 0.71 -7.15
N ILE A 85 -48.74 2.03 -7.35
CA ILE A 85 -47.52 2.80 -7.68
C ILE A 85 -46.62 2.91 -6.46
N LEU A 86 -47.20 3.17 -5.28
CA LEU A 86 -46.44 3.25 -4.03
C LEU A 86 -45.88 1.87 -3.65
N ALA A 87 -46.67 0.81 -3.79
CA ALA A 87 -46.24 -0.56 -3.55
C ALA A 87 -45.15 -0.99 -4.53
N GLY A 88 -45.27 -0.66 -5.82
CA GLY A 88 -44.24 -0.92 -6.82
C GLY A 88 -42.95 -0.16 -6.55
N LEU A 89 -43.03 1.11 -6.14
CA LEU A 89 -41.86 1.89 -5.75
C LEU A 89 -41.18 1.30 -4.50
N ALA A 90 -41.96 0.93 -3.49
CA ALA A 90 -41.43 0.30 -2.28
C ALA A 90 -40.77 -1.06 -2.60
N ALA A 91 -41.43 -1.89 -3.41
CA ALA A 91 -40.88 -3.18 -3.85
C ALA A 91 -39.60 -3.00 -4.68
N PHE A 92 -39.54 -1.99 -5.55
CA PHE A 92 -38.33 -1.68 -6.32
C PHE A 92 -37.18 -1.26 -5.41
N VAL A 93 -37.44 -0.40 -4.42
CA VAL A 93 -36.43 0.00 -3.45
C VAL A 93 -35.93 -1.21 -2.66
N VAL A 94 -36.84 -2.06 -2.15
CA VAL A 94 -36.47 -3.29 -1.43
C VAL A 94 -35.64 -4.21 -2.33
N ALA A 95 -36.06 -4.45 -3.57
CA ALA A 95 -35.33 -5.28 -4.52
C ALA A 95 -33.93 -4.71 -4.82
N ALA A 96 -33.81 -3.39 -5.02
CA ALA A 96 -32.53 -2.73 -5.24
C ALA A 96 -31.59 -2.87 -4.03
N TYR A 97 -32.11 -2.82 -2.80
CA TYR A 97 -31.32 -3.08 -1.60
C TYR A 97 -30.91 -4.55 -1.51
N CYS A 98 -31.82 -5.50 -1.77
CA CYS A 98 -31.54 -6.93 -1.72
C CYS A 98 -30.45 -7.36 -2.72
N VAL A 99 -30.38 -6.73 -3.90
CA VAL A 99 -29.34 -7.02 -4.91
C VAL A 99 -27.94 -6.61 -4.45
N ASN A 100 -27.81 -5.65 -3.52
CA ASN A 100 -26.52 -5.19 -3.02
C ASN A 100 -25.95 -6.03 -1.86
N ILE A 101 -26.73 -6.97 -1.32
CA ILE A 101 -26.32 -7.78 -0.17
C ILE A 101 -25.39 -8.94 -0.54
N PRO A 102 -25.68 -9.74 -1.59
CA PRO A 102 -24.85 -10.90 -1.92
C PRO A 102 -23.53 -10.51 -2.58
N VAL A 103 -22.54 -11.38 -2.43
CA VAL A 103 -21.27 -11.28 -3.16
C VAL A 103 -21.50 -11.70 -4.61
N LEU A 104 -21.35 -10.78 -5.56
CA LEU A 104 -21.50 -11.06 -7.00
C LEU A 104 -20.17 -11.41 -7.66
N ARG A 105 -19.07 -10.89 -7.11
CA ARG A 105 -17.73 -11.06 -7.67
C ARG A 105 -16.71 -11.23 -6.56
N ILE A 106 -15.79 -12.16 -6.76
CA ILE A 106 -14.65 -12.39 -5.88
C ILE A 106 -13.42 -12.13 -6.75
N ASP A 107 -12.57 -11.20 -6.35
CA ASP A 107 -11.29 -10.93 -7.00
C ASP A 107 -10.18 -11.30 -6.01
N VAL A 108 -9.34 -12.26 -6.39
CA VAL A 108 -8.13 -12.64 -5.66
C VAL A 108 -6.94 -11.96 -6.34
N THR A 109 -6.07 -11.32 -5.56
CA THR A 109 -4.92 -10.57 -6.04
C THR A 109 -3.68 -10.85 -5.18
N GLY A 110 -2.49 -10.78 -5.78
CA GLY A 110 -1.20 -10.78 -5.06
C GLY A 110 -0.36 -12.06 -5.20
N SER A 111 -0.93 -13.17 -5.66
CA SER A 111 -0.18 -14.36 -6.04
C SER A 111 -0.89 -15.12 -7.15
N ALA A 112 -0.19 -15.39 -8.27
CA ALA A 112 -0.69 -16.26 -9.34
C ALA A 112 -0.66 -17.75 -8.95
N ARG A 113 0.18 -18.12 -7.98
CA ARG A 113 0.38 -19.52 -7.55
C ARG A 113 -0.76 -20.00 -6.66
N TYR A 114 -1.27 -19.14 -5.79
CA TYR A 114 -2.31 -19.47 -4.82
C TYR A 114 -3.71 -19.03 -5.26
N GLU A 115 -3.94 -18.59 -6.50
CA GLU A 115 -5.27 -18.14 -6.94
C GLU A 115 -6.34 -19.23 -6.75
N GLU A 116 -6.12 -20.43 -7.29
CA GLU A 116 -7.09 -21.53 -7.23
C GLU A 116 -7.34 -22.00 -5.79
N GLU A 117 -6.26 -22.14 -5.00
CA GLU A 117 -6.35 -22.53 -3.59
C GLU A 117 -7.07 -21.47 -2.76
N ALA A 118 -6.83 -20.19 -3.02
CA ALA A 118 -7.51 -19.08 -2.35
C ALA A 118 -9.01 -19.10 -2.63
N TYR A 119 -9.44 -19.37 -3.87
CA TYR A 119 -10.87 -19.53 -4.18
C TYR A 119 -11.51 -20.70 -3.42
N ALA A 120 -10.78 -21.82 -3.29
CA ALA A 120 -11.26 -22.98 -2.53
C ALA A 120 -11.41 -22.64 -1.03
N VAL A 121 -10.40 -22.02 -0.42
CA VAL A 121 -10.40 -21.61 0.98
C VAL A 121 -11.48 -20.55 1.26
N LEU A 122 -11.67 -19.59 0.36
CA LEU A 122 -12.76 -18.62 0.44
C LEU A 122 -14.13 -19.31 0.37
N ALA A 123 -14.30 -20.31 -0.50
CA ALA A 123 -15.53 -21.06 -0.59
C ALA A 123 -15.80 -21.92 0.65
N GLU A 124 -14.79 -22.48 1.29
CA GLU A 124 -14.92 -23.26 2.53
C GLU A 124 -15.30 -22.38 3.72
N SER A 125 -14.78 -21.15 3.77
CA SER A 125 -15.05 -20.17 4.82
C SER A 125 -16.38 -19.42 4.67
N GLY A 126 -17.17 -19.74 3.64
CA GLY A 126 -18.51 -19.17 3.41
C GLY A 126 -18.55 -17.99 2.43
N VAL A 127 -17.39 -17.53 1.95
CA VAL A 127 -17.28 -16.47 0.94
C VAL A 127 -17.43 -17.06 -0.46
N ARG A 128 -18.69 -17.22 -0.90
CA ARG A 128 -19.04 -17.74 -2.23
C ARG A 128 -19.77 -16.70 -3.07
N THR A 129 -19.77 -16.90 -4.38
CA THR A 129 -20.68 -16.16 -5.27
C THR A 129 -22.13 -16.44 -4.86
N PHE A 130 -22.91 -15.38 -4.78
CA PHE A 130 -24.29 -15.33 -4.27
C PHE A 130 -24.49 -15.61 -2.78
N ALA A 131 -23.42 -15.79 -2.00
CA ALA A 131 -23.52 -15.91 -0.55
C ALA A 131 -23.67 -14.54 0.13
N LEU A 132 -24.33 -14.54 1.28
CA LEU A 132 -24.25 -13.44 2.23
C LEU A 132 -22.85 -13.50 2.84
N CYS A 133 -22.13 -12.37 2.78
CA CYS A 133 -20.82 -12.25 3.40
C CYS A 133 -20.92 -11.16 4.47
N GLY A 134 -20.89 -11.60 5.73
CA GLY A 134 -20.78 -10.78 6.93
C GLY A 134 -19.33 -10.67 7.43
N GLU A 135 -19.15 -9.96 8.55
CA GLU A 135 -17.82 -9.77 9.14
C GLU A 135 -17.19 -11.07 9.64
N GLU A 136 -17.98 -11.98 10.22
CA GLU A 136 -17.47 -13.25 10.77
C GLU A 136 -16.89 -14.17 9.69
N GLU A 137 -17.58 -14.30 8.54
CA GLU A 137 -17.13 -15.08 7.38
C GLU A 137 -15.87 -14.47 6.76
N ARG A 138 -15.81 -13.13 6.69
CA ARG A 138 -14.64 -12.40 6.20
C ARG A 138 -13.42 -12.62 7.09
N GLU A 139 -13.59 -12.60 8.41
CA GLU A 139 -12.51 -12.92 9.33
C GLU A 139 -12.10 -14.39 9.28
N ALA A 140 -13.07 -15.31 9.15
CA ALA A 140 -12.78 -16.73 8.99
C ALA A 140 -11.97 -17.00 7.72
N ALA A 141 -12.37 -16.39 6.60
CA ALA A 141 -11.66 -16.43 5.33
C ALA A 141 -10.24 -15.88 5.46
N ARG A 142 -10.07 -14.72 6.09
CA ARG A 142 -8.75 -14.12 6.32
C ARG A 142 -7.84 -15.05 7.13
N ARG A 143 -8.36 -15.64 8.22
CA ARG A 143 -7.59 -16.59 9.06
C ARG A 143 -7.20 -17.84 8.28
N ALA A 144 -8.10 -18.36 7.44
CA ALA A 144 -7.83 -19.53 6.63
C ALA A 144 -6.78 -19.24 5.54
N LEU A 145 -6.82 -18.07 4.90
CA LEU A 145 -5.80 -17.64 3.93
C LEU A 145 -4.42 -17.43 4.58
N LEU A 146 -4.37 -16.89 5.80
CA LEU A 146 -3.11 -16.77 6.57
C LEU A 146 -2.53 -18.11 6.99
N ALA A 147 -3.32 -19.17 7.04
CA ALA A 147 -2.85 -20.51 7.38
C ALA A 147 -2.21 -21.24 6.18
N LEU A 148 -2.29 -20.67 4.97
CA LEU A 148 -1.65 -21.24 3.79
C LEU A 148 -0.11 -21.13 3.88
N PRO A 149 0.63 -22.15 3.41
CA PRO A 149 2.07 -22.16 3.49
C PRO A 149 2.69 -21.06 2.61
N GLY A 150 3.58 -20.24 3.19
CA GLY A 150 4.29 -19.19 2.46
C GLY A 150 3.57 -17.84 2.38
N VAL A 151 2.34 -17.73 2.89
CA VAL A 151 1.60 -16.47 2.98
C VAL A 151 2.03 -15.70 4.22
N VAL A 152 2.52 -14.46 4.04
CA VAL A 152 2.92 -13.58 5.15
C VAL A 152 1.79 -12.63 5.51
N PHE A 153 1.01 -12.23 4.52
CA PHE A 153 -0.09 -11.30 4.69
C PHE A 153 -1.29 -11.72 3.86
N ALA A 154 -2.46 -11.70 4.49
CA ALA A 154 -3.73 -11.83 3.81
C ALA A 154 -4.73 -10.80 4.33
N SER A 155 -5.45 -10.18 3.41
CA SER A 155 -6.59 -9.31 3.70
C SER A 155 -7.78 -9.74 2.86
N VAL A 156 -8.98 -9.63 3.44
CA VAL A 156 -10.24 -9.89 2.76
C VAL A 156 -11.14 -8.71 3.08
N GLU A 157 -11.55 -7.98 2.05
CA GLU A 157 -12.40 -6.79 2.19
C GLU A 157 -13.60 -6.90 1.26
N LYS A 158 -14.74 -6.35 1.71
CA LYS A 158 -15.97 -6.31 0.93
C LYS A 158 -16.29 -4.87 0.56
N ALA A 159 -16.26 -4.57 -0.73
CA ALA A 159 -16.68 -3.30 -1.31
C ALA A 159 -17.97 -3.49 -2.12
N GLY A 160 -19.12 -3.21 -1.50
CA GLY A 160 -20.43 -3.44 -2.13
C GLY A 160 -20.69 -4.92 -2.38
N CYS A 161 -20.83 -5.30 -3.66
CA CYS A 161 -21.03 -6.70 -4.08
C CYS A 161 -19.73 -7.41 -4.46
N VAL A 162 -18.58 -6.76 -4.31
CA VAL A 162 -17.26 -7.33 -4.66
C VAL A 162 -16.49 -7.64 -3.38
N VAL A 163 -15.96 -8.85 -3.29
CA VAL A 163 -15.01 -9.23 -2.25
C VAL A 163 -13.63 -9.30 -2.87
N THR A 164 -12.69 -8.55 -2.31
CA THR A 164 -11.30 -8.53 -2.74
C THR A 164 -10.46 -9.21 -1.68
N ALA A 165 -9.76 -10.27 -2.08
CA ALA A 165 -8.77 -10.94 -1.26
C ALA A 165 -7.37 -10.58 -1.79
N VAL A 166 -6.53 -10.01 -0.93
CA VAL A 166 -5.12 -9.71 -1.23
C VAL A 166 -4.27 -10.68 -0.46
N ILE A 167 -3.39 -11.40 -1.16
CA ILE A 167 -2.47 -12.40 -0.61
C ILE A 167 -1.05 -11.99 -0.98
N GLU A 168 -0.19 -11.80 0.00
CA GLU A 168 1.23 -11.54 -0.21
C GLU A 168 2.04 -12.73 0.30
N GLU A 169 2.86 -13.27 -0.61
CA GLU A 169 3.83 -14.31 -0.30
C GLU A 169 5.08 -13.71 0.33
N SER A 170 5.76 -14.50 1.16
CA SER A 170 7.14 -14.18 1.53
C SER A 170 7.98 -14.29 0.26
N GLU A 171 8.45 -13.17 -0.27
CA GLU A 171 9.67 -13.22 -1.08
C GLU A 171 10.78 -13.68 -0.14
N GLU A 172 11.08 -14.99 -0.12
CA GLU A 172 12.38 -15.48 0.31
C GLU A 172 13.39 -14.87 -0.66
N THR A 173 13.79 -13.63 -0.39
CA THR A 173 15.01 -13.09 -0.96
C THR A 173 16.08 -14.10 -0.53
N PRO A 174 16.73 -14.83 -1.45
CA PRO A 174 17.76 -15.77 -1.06
C PRO A 174 18.76 -14.96 -0.26
N LEU A 175 18.92 -15.32 1.02
CA LEU A 175 19.95 -14.71 1.86
C LEU A 175 21.24 -14.83 1.04
N PRO A 176 21.96 -13.73 0.76
CA PRO A 176 23.24 -13.84 0.09
C PRO A 176 24.04 -14.89 0.85
N GLU A 177 24.63 -15.86 0.16
CA GLU A 177 25.50 -16.86 0.79
C GLU A 177 26.65 -16.11 1.46
N ARG A 178 26.47 -15.75 2.73
CA ARG A 178 27.45 -14.98 3.49
C ARG A 178 28.56 -15.93 3.89
N GLU A 179 29.76 -15.63 3.41
CA GLU A 179 30.93 -16.40 3.77
C GLU A 179 31.18 -16.32 5.28
N ARG A 180 31.49 -17.46 5.90
CA ARG A 180 31.68 -17.54 7.35
C ARG A 180 33.07 -17.13 7.77
N GLU A 181 34.05 -17.14 6.88
CA GLU A 181 35.46 -17.00 7.22
C GLU A 181 36.18 -16.11 6.23
N LEU A 182 37.14 -15.31 6.71
CA LEU A 182 38.08 -14.58 5.85
C LEU A 182 39.38 -15.38 5.76
N LEU A 183 39.69 -15.89 4.57
CA LEU A 183 40.92 -16.64 4.30
C LEU A 183 41.96 -15.72 3.65
N SER A 184 43.23 -15.87 4.03
CA SER A 184 44.32 -15.21 3.33
C SER A 184 44.57 -15.90 1.98
N PRO A 185 44.51 -15.19 0.83
CA PRO A 185 44.79 -15.81 -0.45
C PRO A 185 46.27 -16.18 -0.61
N ARG A 186 47.18 -15.54 0.15
CA ARG A 186 48.63 -15.70 0.01
C ARG A 186 49.37 -15.60 1.34
N ALA A 187 50.60 -16.10 1.37
CA ALA A 187 51.47 -15.91 2.52
C ALA A 187 52.00 -14.45 2.56
N GLY A 188 52.02 -13.85 3.74
CA GLY A 188 52.42 -12.45 3.92
C GLY A 188 52.33 -12.00 5.37
N LYS A 189 52.53 -10.69 5.59
CA LYS A 189 52.39 -10.06 6.90
C LYS A 189 51.12 -9.20 6.94
N VAL A 190 50.31 -9.34 7.98
CA VAL A 190 49.10 -8.52 8.16
C VAL A 190 49.53 -7.09 8.50
N GLU A 191 49.11 -6.12 7.68
CA GLU A 191 49.38 -4.70 7.90
C GLU A 191 48.23 -4.05 8.68
N GLU A 192 46.98 -4.36 8.31
CA GLU A 192 45.77 -3.79 8.91
C GLU A 192 44.68 -4.85 8.93
N LEU A 193 43.93 -4.95 10.04
CA LEU A 193 42.81 -5.87 10.17
C LEU A 193 41.61 -5.18 10.85
N ALA A 194 40.53 -4.97 10.08
CA ALA A 194 39.28 -4.41 10.57
C ALA A 194 38.19 -5.50 10.61
N VAL A 195 37.75 -5.88 11.81
CA VAL A 195 36.69 -6.88 12.02
C VAL A 195 35.45 -6.20 12.57
N LEU A 196 34.35 -6.22 11.82
CA LEU A 196 33.03 -5.74 12.25
C LEU A 196 32.22 -6.85 12.91
N ARG A 197 32.35 -8.08 12.41
CA ARG A 197 31.63 -9.26 12.91
C ARG A 197 32.48 -10.52 12.77
N GLY A 198 32.49 -11.35 13.81
CA GLY A 198 33.34 -12.54 13.91
C GLY A 198 34.47 -12.37 14.92
N THR A 199 35.33 -13.38 15.03
CA THR A 199 36.50 -13.37 15.93
C THR A 199 37.78 -13.31 15.09
N ALA A 200 38.62 -12.32 15.37
CA ALA A 200 39.95 -12.22 14.78
C ALA A 200 40.86 -13.31 15.37
N LEU A 201 41.48 -14.13 14.51
CA LEU A 201 42.45 -15.15 14.91
C LEU A 201 43.90 -14.66 14.83
N VAL A 202 44.12 -13.54 14.13
CA VAL A 202 45.43 -12.94 13.89
C VAL A 202 45.40 -11.46 14.27
N SER A 203 46.55 -10.92 14.63
CA SER A 203 46.72 -9.51 14.96
C SER A 203 47.52 -8.78 13.87
N GLU A 204 47.44 -7.46 13.87
CA GLU A 204 48.28 -6.62 13.01
C GLU A 204 49.77 -6.91 13.30
N GLY A 205 50.53 -7.16 12.25
CA GLY A 205 51.94 -7.52 12.32
C GLY A 205 52.23 -9.03 12.30
N ASP A 206 51.23 -9.90 12.38
CA ASP A 206 51.43 -11.35 12.32
C ASP A 206 51.76 -11.84 10.91
N ALA A 207 52.60 -12.87 10.82
CA ALA A 207 52.88 -13.59 9.58
C ALA A 207 51.80 -14.65 9.34
N VAL A 208 51.20 -14.64 8.16
CA VAL A 208 50.12 -15.55 7.76
C VAL A 208 50.52 -16.37 6.54
N GLY A 209 50.08 -17.63 6.50
CA GLY A 209 50.24 -18.52 5.37
C GLY A 209 49.15 -18.37 4.31
N ALA A 210 49.39 -18.91 3.12
CA ALA A 210 48.34 -19.03 2.10
C ALA A 210 47.24 -19.99 2.58
N GLY A 211 45.99 -19.56 2.50
CA GLY A 211 44.81 -20.30 2.98
C GLY A 211 44.56 -20.22 4.48
N GLN A 212 45.32 -19.43 5.24
CA GLN A 212 45.12 -19.30 6.68
C GLN A 212 43.87 -18.46 7.01
N THR A 213 43.04 -18.91 7.94
CA THR A 213 41.88 -18.17 8.46
C THR A 213 42.33 -16.98 9.29
N LEU A 214 41.98 -15.78 8.83
CA LEU A 214 42.25 -14.51 9.53
C LEU A 214 41.13 -14.16 10.50
N VAL A 215 39.88 -14.35 10.05
CA VAL A 215 38.67 -14.06 10.82
C VAL A 215 37.74 -15.25 10.71
N ALA A 216 37.30 -15.76 11.86
CA ALA A 216 36.36 -16.86 11.94
C ALA A 216 34.94 -16.36 12.27
N GLY A 217 33.95 -17.02 11.70
CA GLY A 217 32.53 -16.76 11.88
C GLY A 217 31.98 -17.28 13.19
N TYR A 218 32.58 -16.90 14.32
CA TYR A 218 32.00 -17.11 15.64
C TYR A 218 32.33 -15.94 16.55
N PHE A 219 31.62 -15.82 17.66
CA PHE A 219 32.00 -14.96 18.76
C PHE A 219 31.87 -15.73 20.08
N LEU A 220 32.67 -15.34 21.06
CA LEU A 220 32.59 -15.87 22.42
C LEU A 220 31.65 -14.98 23.23
N THR A 221 30.68 -15.56 23.92
CA THR A 221 29.88 -14.83 24.93
C THR A 221 30.74 -14.57 26.18
N GLU A 222 30.24 -13.73 27.10
CA GLU A 222 30.91 -13.48 28.40
C GLU A 222 31.09 -14.77 29.23
N GLU A 223 30.27 -15.78 28.96
CA GLU A 223 30.30 -17.11 29.59
C GLU A 223 31.25 -18.10 28.86
N GLY A 224 31.90 -17.67 27.78
CA GLY A 224 32.83 -18.48 26.99
C GLY A 224 32.17 -19.43 25.99
N GLU A 225 30.86 -19.35 25.79
CA GLU A 225 30.16 -20.16 24.80
C GLU A 225 30.42 -19.63 23.39
N ARG A 226 30.74 -20.55 22.46
CA ARG A 226 30.91 -20.23 21.04
C ARG A 226 29.55 -20.14 20.36
N ARG A 227 29.22 -18.98 19.82
CA ARG A 227 28.06 -18.78 18.94
C ARG A 227 28.50 -18.54 17.51
N GLU A 228 27.98 -19.34 16.59
CA GLU A 228 28.27 -19.21 15.17
C GLU A 228 27.66 -17.93 14.60
N THR A 229 28.40 -17.29 13.70
CA THR A 229 27.97 -16.11 12.95
C THR A 229 28.68 -16.05 11.60
N PHE A 230 28.40 -15.03 10.78
CA PHE A 230 29.15 -14.79 9.55
C PHE A 230 30.24 -13.74 9.81
N ALA A 231 31.37 -13.86 9.13
CA ALA A 231 32.46 -12.89 9.24
C ALA A 231 32.14 -11.66 8.40
N VAL A 232 32.37 -10.47 8.96
CA VAL A 232 32.38 -9.20 8.22
C VAL A 232 33.69 -8.52 8.58
N ALA A 233 34.65 -8.57 7.66
CA ALA A 233 35.99 -8.07 7.91
C ALA A 233 36.72 -7.63 6.65
N ARG A 234 37.69 -6.74 6.81
CA ARG A 234 38.64 -6.30 5.81
C ARG A 234 40.06 -6.44 6.33
N ALA A 235 40.97 -6.94 5.50
CA ALA A 235 42.39 -7.04 5.84
C ALA A 235 43.27 -6.50 4.71
N SER A 236 44.39 -5.91 5.08
CA SER A 236 45.49 -5.53 4.18
C SER A 236 46.70 -6.41 4.51
N ILE A 237 47.22 -7.15 3.52
CA ILE A 237 48.34 -8.08 3.70
C ILE A 237 49.49 -7.65 2.80
N LEU A 238 50.69 -7.53 3.37
CA LEU A 238 51.93 -7.29 2.66
C LEU A 238 52.54 -8.64 2.26
N CYS A 239 52.58 -8.89 0.96
CA CYS A 239 53.18 -10.10 0.38
C CYS A 239 54.48 -9.72 -0.33
N THR A 240 55.58 -10.39 0.02
CA THR A 240 56.85 -10.27 -0.71
C THR A 240 56.93 -11.39 -1.73
N PHE A 241 57.11 -11.03 -3.00
CA PHE A 241 57.23 -11.93 -4.12
C PHE A 241 58.64 -11.83 -4.71
N SER A 242 59.38 -12.92 -4.77
CA SER A 242 60.66 -12.98 -5.48
C SER A 242 60.47 -13.69 -6.81
N ALA A 243 60.81 -13.02 -7.91
CA ALA A 243 60.94 -13.65 -9.22
C ALA A 243 62.35 -13.50 -9.75
N GLU A 244 62.85 -14.56 -10.37
CA GLU A 244 64.11 -14.57 -11.08
C GLU A 244 63.83 -14.43 -12.58
N TYR A 245 64.49 -13.46 -13.20
CA TYR A 245 64.41 -13.18 -14.62
C TYR A 245 65.79 -13.32 -15.25
N PHE A 246 65.91 -14.19 -16.25
CA PHE A 246 67.16 -14.40 -16.98
C PHE A 246 67.22 -13.48 -18.20
N SER A 247 68.31 -12.72 -18.34
CA SER A 247 68.58 -11.92 -19.55
C SER A 247 70.03 -12.05 -19.99
N ALA A 248 70.24 -12.04 -21.31
CA ALA A 248 71.55 -12.15 -21.94
C ALA A 248 72.38 -10.85 -21.85
N GLU A 249 71.75 -9.70 -21.58
CA GLU A 249 72.41 -8.39 -21.55
C GLU A 249 72.21 -7.64 -20.22
N ARG A 250 73.27 -6.94 -19.79
CA ARG A 250 73.22 -6.07 -18.62
C ARG A 250 72.65 -4.70 -19.00
N SER A 251 71.37 -4.47 -18.72
CA SER A 251 70.68 -3.22 -19.07
C SER A 251 69.68 -2.82 -18.00
N ASP A 252 69.56 -1.51 -17.75
CA ASP A 252 68.56 -0.94 -16.85
C ASP A 252 67.12 -1.26 -17.32
N ALA A 253 66.94 -1.47 -18.63
CA ALA A 253 65.68 -1.93 -19.20
C ALA A 253 65.32 -3.36 -18.75
N ALA A 254 66.29 -4.26 -18.70
CA ALA A 254 66.06 -5.65 -18.25
C ALA A 254 65.74 -5.73 -16.74
N ALA A 255 66.31 -4.82 -15.94
CA ALA A 255 65.95 -4.69 -14.53
C ALA A 255 64.51 -4.17 -14.35
N ALA A 256 64.09 -3.19 -15.16
CA ALA A 256 62.73 -2.68 -15.14
C ALA A 256 61.70 -3.72 -15.62
N ASP A 257 62.03 -4.48 -16.66
CA ASP A 257 61.18 -5.55 -17.19
C ASP A 257 61.01 -6.69 -16.16
N ALA A 258 62.07 -7.04 -15.42
CA ALA A 258 62.01 -8.02 -14.34
C ALA A 258 61.08 -7.59 -13.19
N VAL A 259 61.13 -6.31 -12.79
CA VAL A 259 60.23 -5.74 -11.77
C VAL A 259 58.79 -5.68 -12.29
N ALA A 260 58.58 -5.30 -13.55
CA ALA A 260 57.26 -5.27 -14.17
C ALA A 260 56.63 -6.67 -14.25
N ALA A 261 57.40 -7.68 -14.67
CA ALA A 261 56.96 -9.07 -14.70
C ALA A 261 56.62 -9.60 -13.30
N ALA A 262 57.45 -9.27 -12.29
CA ALA A 262 57.21 -9.64 -10.90
C ALA A 262 55.95 -8.97 -10.33
N HIS A 263 55.71 -7.69 -10.65
CA HIS A 263 54.50 -6.97 -10.24
C HIS A 263 53.24 -7.50 -10.93
N LEU A 264 53.32 -7.85 -12.22
CA LEU A 264 52.21 -8.47 -12.96
C LEU A 264 51.84 -9.85 -12.39
N ALA A 265 52.83 -10.66 -12.01
CA ALA A 265 52.59 -11.96 -11.38
C ALA A 265 52.04 -11.83 -9.94
N ALA A 266 52.51 -10.83 -9.20
CA ALA A 266 52.09 -10.61 -7.83
C ALA A 266 50.68 -9.99 -7.76
N GLY A 267 50.37 -8.93 -8.49
CA GLY A 267 49.07 -8.26 -8.41
C GLY A 267 48.82 -7.57 -7.06
N GLY A 268 48.12 -6.43 -7.08
CA GLY A 268 47.91 -5.56 -5.91
C GLY A 268 48.62 -4.21 -6.04
N GLU A 269 48.72 -3.48 -4.94
CA GLU A 269 49.38 -2.16 -4.88
C GLU A 269 50.87 -2.32 -4.53
N LEU A 270 51.76 -1.88 -5.42
CA LEU A 270 53.22 -1.91 -5.20
C LEU A 270 53.62 -1.01 -4.01
N VAL A 271 54.29 -1.58 -3.01
CA VAL A 271 54.82 -0.82 -1.86
C VAL A 271 56.33 -0.61 -2.00
N SER A 272 57.07 -1.64 -2.38
CA SER A 272 58.52 -1.55 -2.61
C SER A 272 59.00 -2.62 -3.57
N SER A 273 60.10 -2.34 -4.29
CA SER A 273 60.77 -3.30 -5.16
C SER A 273 62.28 -3.26 -4.93
N GLU A 274 62.89 -4.41 -4.70
CA GLU A 274 64.33 -4.61 -4.62
C GLU A 274 64.79 -5.48 -5.80
N VAL A 275 65.89 -5.10 -6.43
CA VAL A 275 66.47 -5.87 -7.55
C VAL A 275 67.88 -6.27 -7.17
N SER A 276 68.14 -7.57 -7.24
CA SER A 276 69.44 -8.18 -7.07
C SER A 276 69.92 -8.74 -8.41
N VAL A 277 71.18 -8.55 -8.76
CA VAL A 277 71.75 -9.04 -10.01
C VAL A 277 72.87 -10.01 -9.68
N ARG A 278 72.77 -11.24 -10.19
CA ARG A 278 73.83 -12.26 -10.09
C ARG A 278 74.29 -12.63 -11.50
N ALA A 279 75.60 -12.64 -11.71
CA ALA A 279 76.19 -13.10 -12.98
C ALA A 279 76.44 -14.61 -12.89
N GLU A 280 75.91 -15.37 -13.84
CA GLU A 280 76.09 -16.82 -13.90
C GLU A 280 76.31 -17.25 -15.36
N GLY A 281 77.55 -17.67 -15.68
CA GLY A 281 77.93 -18.08 -17.04
C GLY A 281 77.90 -16.94 -18.06
N ASP A 282 77.25 -17.18 -19.21
CA ASP A 282 77.13 -16.26 -20.37
C ASP A 282 75.91 -15.31 -20.28
N GLY A 283 75.38 -15.06 -19.06
CA GLY A 283 74.20 -14.21 -18.85
C GLY A 283 74.08 -13.63 -17.43
N TYR A 284 73.03 -12.83 -17.21
CA TYR A 284 72.71 -12.18 -15.94
C TYR A 284 71.34 -12.64 -15.43
N ILE A 285 71.28 -13.09 -14.18
CA ILE A 285 70.03 -13.38 -13.46
C ILE A 285 69.66 -12.15 -12.63
N TYR A 286 68.51 -11.57 -12.93
CA TYR A 286 67.89 -10.50 -12.16
C TYR A 286 66.88 -11.10 -11.19
N GLY A 287 67.20 -11.14 -9.91
CA GLY A 287 66.25 -11.47 -8.85
C GLY A 287 65.51 -10.22 -8.40
N ALA A 288 64.25 -10.04 -8.82
CA ALA A 288 63.38 -8.95 -8.38
C ALA A 288 62.50 -9.42 -7.21
N ALA A 289 62.69 -8.82 -6.04
CA ALA A 289 61.83 -8.98 -4.89
C ALA A 289 60.85 -7.79 -4.81
N VAL A 290 59.56 -8.06 -4.95
CA VAL A 290 58.51 -7.06 -5.01
C VAL A 290 57.57 -7.25 -3.83
N THR A 291 57.39 -6.22 -3.01
CA THR A 291 56.43 -6.20 -1.90
C THR A 291 55.16 -5.51 -2.35
N VAL A 292 54.04 -6.23 -2.24
CA VAL A 292 52.73 -5.79 -2.71
C VAL A 292 51.72 -5.85 -1.57
N ARG A 293 50.85 -4.84 -1.51
CA ARG A 293 49.71 -4.81 -0.61
C ARG A 293 48.49 -5.42 -1.30
N LEU A 294 47.94 -6.47 -0.69
CA LEU A 294 46.69 -7.12 -1.08
C LEU A 294 45.59 -6.71 -0.10
N ARG A 295 44.51 -6.14 -0.62
CA ARG A 295 43.31 -5.81 0.16
C ARG A 295 42.27 -6.90 -0.09
N ILE A 296 41.78 -7.49 1.00
CA ILE A 296 40.73 -8.52 0.98
C ILE A 296 39.59 -8.10 1.90
N SER A 297 38.38 -8.47 1.51
CA SER A 297 37.16 -8.19 2.27
C SER A 297 36.19 -9.37 2.16
N VAL A 298 35.43 -9.60 3.23
CA VAL A 298 34.36 -10.60 3.27
C VAL A 298 33.07 -9.95 3.76
N ASN A 299 31.97 -10.15 3.04
CA ASN A 299 30.64 -9.62 3.35
C ASN A 299 30.61 -8.09 3.65
N LEU A 300 31.54 -7.35 3.06
CA LEU A 300 31.63 -5.89 3.08
C LEU A 300 31.43 -5.44 1.63
N ASP A 301 30.20 -5.02 1.32
CA ASP A 301 29.84 -4.40 0.05
C ASP A 301 30.40 -2.97 -0.08
#